data_AF-U5DPI2-F1
#
_entry.id   AF-U5DPI2-F1
#
_cell.length_a   1.000
_cell.length_b   1.000
_cell.length_c   1.000
_cell.angle_alpha   90.00
_cell.angle_beta   90.00
_cell.angle_gamma   90.00
#
_symmetry.space_group_name_H-M   'P 1'
#
loop_
_entity.id
_entity.type
_entity.pdbx_description
1 polymer ?
#
loop_
_entity_poly.entity_id
_entity_poly.type
_entity_poly.pdbx_seq_one_letter_code
_entity_poly.pdbx_strand_id
1 'polypeptide(L)'
;MTLNAILLLLSSLSCGSLLMQTLSARQNRGWSGVSAAILGAIAATLAIAPGAAGLVGGGLWLTFVVVPLVGKQGVSSLMRRERFREARWLSARLAWLHPADGWPDQPRLLRALELGQRGQLDRAAQLLDPYRSRPSGFGYAAATLLYRIEARWDELLQWMDESLPSALRRTQPTLTLVYLRALGETGKLDSLLWQLTTSAKLLARAGNSINLHQARLYAVAFCGREDLVRRLFAGPLAGSSLSTRSFWLATAAMAAGDRRAGSQQLRQLYAGNSSTLDRAIDWRLRHPPALATALNPAVRQILARLEDDFVQESRYADAVTPTFKLAPLTLALIGLNMAVFGLEAWLGGTQDRAVLYRLGALVPSVVVAGEWWRLLSANFLHYGPLHLGGNLLGLWLFGPYVERAFGFGRALVVYFTSGVGAMLLFVLLALQFGDRDSFLVGASAAIMGTIGATVAILWRGWRRDKSRLAGKRLRLVCFIIGAQMLFDIAVPQVSFLGHLLGLMLGYFSSLLLLRRWEFRDDREG
;
A
#
# COMPACT_ATOMS: atom_id res chain seq x y z
N MET A 1 -14.29 -17.52 -21.76
CA MET A 1 -15.37 -16.91 -20.95
C MET A 1 -15.89 -15.67 -21.66
N THR A 2 -17.22 -15.45 -21.70
CA THR A 2 -17.82 -14.26 -22.31
C THR A 2 -17.86 -13.08 -21.32
N LEU A 3 -17.93 -11.83 -21.81
CA LEU A 3 -18.02 -10.63 -20.97
C LEU A 3 -19.20 -10.67 -19.99
N ASN A 4 -20.36 -11.16 -20.45
CA ASN A 4 -21.55 -11.35 -19.61
C ASN A 4 -21.27 -12.27 -18.42
N ALA A 5 -20.58 -13.39 -18.63
CA ALA A 5 -20.24 -14.33 -17.56
C ALA A 5 -19.24 -13.73 -16.55
N ILE A 6 -18.25 -12.97 -17.03
CA ILE A 6 -17.27 -12.27 -16.18
C ILE A 6 -17.95 -11.24 -15.30
N LEU A 7 -18.78 -10.36 -15.90
CA LEU A 7 -19.49 -9.31 -15.16
C LEU A 7 -20.46 -9.88 -14.14
N LEU A 8 -21.21 -10.93 -14.51
CA LEU A 8 -22.13 -11.61 -13.60
C LEU A 8 -21.40 -12.15 -12.37
N LEU A 9 -20.25 -12.78 -12.55
CA LEU A 9 -19.45 -13.34 -11.46
C LEU A 9 -18.90 -12.23 -10.56
N LEU A 10 -18.31 -11.18 -11.16
CA LEU A 10 -17.72 -10.06 -10.43
C LEU A 10 -18.77 -9.30 -9.62
N SER A 11 -19.90 -8.93 -10.24
CA SER A 11 -20.97 -8.19 -9.55
C SER A 11 -21.60 -9.02 -8.43
N SER A 12 -21.85 -10.31 -8.67
CA SER A 12 -22.46 -11.19 -7.67
C SER A 12 -21.54 -11.45 -6.48
N LEU A 13 -20.26 -11.78 -6.72
CA LEU A 13 -19.29 -11.97 -5.63
C LEU A 13 -19.05 -10.67 -4.86
N SER A 14 -18.92 -9.54 -5.56
CA SER A 14 -18.72 -8.23 -4.94
C SER A 14 -19.91 -7.84 -4.05
N CYS A 15 -21.14 -7.90 -4.57
CA CYS A 15 -22.34 -7.53 -3.82
C CYS A 15 -22.62 -8.53 -2.69
N GLY A 16 -22.43 -9.83 -2.91
CA GLY A 16 -22.59 -10.85 -1.87
C GLY A 16 -21.61 -10.65 -0.72
N SER A 17 -20.33 -10.40 -1.02
CA SER A 17 -19.32 -10.10 0.00
C SER A 17 -19.64 -8.82 0.76
N LEU A 18 -20.02 -7.74 0.06
CA LEU A 18 -20.35 -6.46 0.68
C LEU A 18 -21.57 -6.59 1.61
N LEU A 19 -22.61 -7.30 1.17
CA LEU A 19 -23.81 -7.57 1.97
C LEU A 19 -23.49 -8.36 3.25
N MET A 20 -22.67 -9.41 3.16
CA MET A 20 -22.25 -10.17 4.34
C MET A 20 -21.45 -9.29 5.32
N GLN A 21 -20.54 -8.45 4.81
CA GLN A 21 -19.75 -7.55 5.63
C GLN A 21 -20.62 -6.52 6.36
N THR A 22 -21.55 -5.87 5.67
CA THR A 22 -22.38 -4.81 6.27
C THR A 22 -23.41 -5.36 7.25
N LEU A 23 -23.98 -6.54 6.99
CA LEU A 23 -24.86 -7.23 7.94
C LEU A 23 -24.12 -7.60 9.24
N SER A 24 -22.87 -8.07 9.13
CA SER A 24 -22.04 -8.40 10.30
C SER A 24 -21.60 -7.18 11.11
N ALA A 25 -21.37 -6.04 10.46
CA ALA A 25 -20.83 -4.83 11.09
C ALA A 25 -21.89 -3.95 11.79
N ARG A 26 -23.19 -4.17 11.55
CA ARG A 26 -24.33 -3.33 12.01
C ARG A 26 -24.19 -1.82 11.73
N GLN A 27 -23.29 -1.42 10.83
CA GLN A 27 -23.07 -0.07 10.33
C GLN A 27 -23.19 -0.08 8.79
N ASN A 28 -23.34 1.09 8.17
CA ASN A 28 -23.39 1.24 6.71
C ASN A 28 -24.54 0.47 6.04
N ARG A 29 -25.76 0.59 6.59
CA ARG A 29 -26.94 -0.17 6.13
C ARG A 29 -27.37 0.21 4.72
N GLY A 30 -27.01 1.40 4.23
CA GLY A 30 -27.24 1.82 2.86
C GLY A 30 -26.60 0.87 1.85
N TRP A 31 -25.36 0.47 2.10
CA TRP A 31 -24.63 -0.47 1.26
C TRP A 31 -25.25 -1.88 1.22
N SER A 32 -25.86 -2.33 2.32
CA SER A 32 -26.64 -3.57 2.33
C SER A 32 -27.83 -3.46 1.37
N GLY A 33 -28.58 -2.35 1.43
CA GLY A 33 -29.73 -2.11 0.58
C GLY A 33 -29.36 -2.07 -0.91
N VAL A 34 -28.30 -1.33 -1.26
CA VAL A 34 -27.79 -1.26 -2.64
C VAL A 34 -27.35 -2.64 -3.13
N SER A 35 -26.59 -3.38 -2.32
CA SER A 35 -26.09 -4.71 -2.70
C SER A 35 -27.22 -5.72 -2.89
N ALA A 36 -28.21 -5.72 -2.00
CA ALA A 36 -29.38 -6.59 -2.09
C ALA A 36 -30.23 -6.26 -3.32
N ALA A 37 -30.43 -4.97 -3.63
CA ALA A 37 -31.16 -4.54 -4.82
C ALA A 37 -30.48 -4.99 -6.12
N ILE A 38 -29.14 -4.88 -6.20
CA ILE A 38 -28.37 -5.34 -7.36
C ILE A 38 -28.47 -6.86 -7.52
N LEU A 39 -28.33 -7.62 -6.42
CA LEU A 39 -28.48 -9.08 -6.45
C LEU A 39 -29.90 -9.50 -6.85
N GLY A 40 -30.93 -8.80 -6.36
CA GLY A 40 -32.32 -9.00 -6.77
C GLY A 40 -32.53 -8.72 -8.26
N ALA A 41 -31.96 -7.63 -8.78
CA ALA A 41 -32.02 -7.30 -10.20
C ALA A 41 -31.30 -8.34 -11.07
N ILE A 42 -30.15 -8.85 -10.62
CA ILE A 42 -29.43 -9.95 -11.28
C ILE A 42 -30.31 -11.20 -11.32
N ALA A 43 -30.91 -11.59 -10.19
CA ALA A 43 -31.78 -12.77 -10.11
C ALA A 43 -33.02 -12.65 -11.01
N ALA A 44 -33.68 -11.49 -11.01
CA ALA A 44 -34.81 -11.22 -11.90
C ALA A 44 -34.40 -11.26 -13.39
N THR A 45 -33.26 -10.67 -13.73
CA THR A 45 -32.76 -10.69 -15.12
C THR A 45 -32.31 -12.09 -15.53
N LEU A 46 -31.76 -12.90 -14.63
CA LEU A 46 -31.46 -14.32 -14.89
C LEU A 46 -32.73 -15.12 -15.19
N ALA A 47 -33.85 -14.81 -14.52
CA ALA A 47 -35.12 -15.50 -14.75
C ALA A 47 -35.77 -15.14 -16.09
N ILE A 48 -35.62 -13.88 -16.54
CA ILE A 48 -36.32 -13.35 -17.72
C ILE A 48 -35.43 -13.33 -18.98
N ALA A 49 -34.16 -12.98 -18.84
CA ALA A 49 -33.21 -12.79 -19.95
C ALA A 49 -31.76 -13.16 -19.52
N PRO A 50 -31.42 -14.47 -19.41
CA PRO A 50 -30.11 -14.93 -18.94
C PRO A 50 -28.92 -14.33 -19.72
N GLY A 51 -29.10 -14.11 -21.03
CA GLY A 51 -28.08 -13.53 -21.91
C GLY A 51 -27.69 -12.08 -21.58
N ALA A 52 -28.53 -11.34 -20.83
CA ALA A 52 -28.30 -9.94 -20.46
C ALA A 52 -27.97 -9.73 -18.97
N ALA A 53 -28.11 -10.75 -18.13
CA ALA A 53 -28.02 -10.63 -16.68
C ALA A 53 -26.70 -10.06 -16.16
N GLY A 54 -25.57 -10.45 -16.78
CA GLY A 54 -24.25 -9.92 -16.43
C GLY A 54 -24.03 -8.48 -16.88
N LEU A 55 -24.59 -8.07 -18.03
CA LEU A 55 -24.52 -6.68 -18.49
C LEU A 55 -25.35 -5.74 -17.61
N VAL A 56 -26.58 -6.13 -17.28
CA VAL A 56 -27.46 -5.37 -16.37
C VAL A 56 -26.88 -5.32 -14.97
N GLY A 57 -26.50 -6.47 -14.40
CA GLY A 57 -25.88 -6.57 -13.09
C GLY A 57 -24.56 -5.81 -12.99
N GLY A 58 -23.70 -5.96 -13.99
CA GLY A 58 -22.42 -5.26 -14.08
C GLY A 58 -22.58 -3.74 -14.21
N GLY A 59 -23.55 -3.26 -15.00
CA GLY A 59 -23.85 -1.83 -15.14
C GLY A 59 -24.36 -1.19 -13.84
N LEU A 60 -25.29 -1.86 -13.15
CA LEU A 60 -25.78 -1.42 -11.84
C LEU A 60 -24.66 -1.43 -10.79
N TRP A 61 -23.86 -2.50 -10.75
CA TRP A 61 -22.72 -2.63 -9.86
C TRP A 61 -21.67 -1.53 -10.11
N LEU A 62 -21.32 -1.27 -11.37
CA LEU A 62 -20.37 -0.21 -11.70
C LEU A 62 -20.90 1.16 -11.22
N THR A 63 -22.17 1.45 -11.46
CA THR A 63 -22.80 2.75 -11.18
C THR A 63 -23.02 3.01 -9.69
N PHE A 64 -23.50 2.01 -8.94
CA PHE A 64 -23.94 2.18 -7.55
C PHE A 64 -22.95 1.63 -6.52
N VAL A 65 -21.96 0.84 -6.94
CA VAL A 65 -20.92 0.31 -6.05
C VAL A 65 -19.56 0.89 -6.40
N VAL A 66 -19.06 0.65 -7.61
CA VAL A 66 -17.69 1.04 -7.98
C VAL A 66 -17.53 2.56 -8.03
N VAL A 67 -18.40 3.28 -8.74
CA VAL A 67 -18.31 4.75 -8.89
C VAL A 67 -18.37 5.46 -7.53
N PRO A 68 -19.29 5.14 -6.60
CA PRO A 68 -19.30 5.75 -5.27
C PRO A 68 -18.06 5.40 -4.43
N LEU A 69 -17.55 4.15 -4.51
CA LEU A 69 -16.32 3.78 -3.78
C LEU A 69 -15.09 4.52 -4.29
N VAL A 70 -14.88 4.56 -5.61
CA VAL A 70 -13.79 5.31 -6.25
C VAL A 70 -13.97 6.81 -6.01
N GLY A 71 -15.18 7.31 -6.15
CA GLY A 71 -15.54 8.70 -5.87
C GLY A 71 -15.21 9.12 -4.43
N LYS A 72 -15.50 8.27 -3.44
CA LYS A 72 -15.14 8.50 -2.03
C LYS A 72 -13.62 8.61 -1.83
N GLN A 73 -12.84 7.79 -2.54
CA GLN A 73 -11.37 7.90 -2.55
C GLN A 73 -10.92 9.22 -3.19
N GLY A 74 -11.59 9.65 -4.27
CA GLY A 74 -11.39 10.94 -4.92
C GLY A 74 -11.66 12.12 -3.98
N VAL A 75 -12.80 12.15 -3.29
CA VAL A 75 -13.13 13.16 -2.27
C VAL A 75 -12.06 13.20 -1.19
N SER A 76 -11.67 12.03 -0.67
CA SER A 76 -10.62 11.92 0.36
C SER A 76 -9.27 12.44 -0.13
N SER A 77 -8.93 12.22 -1.41
CA SER A 77 -7.72 12.74 -2.05
C SER A 77 -7.73 14.26 -2.16
N LEU A 78 -8.86 14.83 -2.60
CA LEU A 78 -9.04 16.28 -2.71
C LEU A 78 -8.98 16.94 -1.33
N MET A 79 -9.59 16.35 -0.31
CA MET A 79 -9.50 16.83 1.08
C MET A 79 -8.04 16.90 1.57
N ARG A 80 -7.20 15.89 1.27
CA ARG A 80 -5.77 15.89 1.66
C ARG A 80 -4.97 16.99 0.97
N ARG A 81 -5.36 17.36 -0.25
CA ARG A 81 -4.78 18.46 -1.02
C ARG A 81 -5.38 19.82 -0.65
N GLU A 82 -6.25 19.87 0.37
CA GLU A 82 -6.98 21.07 0.79
C GLU A 82 -7.82 21.70 -0.34
N ARG A 83 -8.25 20.87 -1.30
CA ARG A 83 -9.11 21.21 -2.43
C ARG A 83 -10.58 21.00 -2.05
N PHE A 84 -11.04 21.74 -1.03
CA PHE A 84 -12.35 21.50 -0.40
C PHE A 84 -13.53 21.83 -1.31
N ARG A 85 -13.39 22.81 -2.21
CA ARG A 85 -14.43 23.17 -3.18
C ARG A 85 -14.69 22.03 -4.16
N GLU A 86 -13.65 21.45 -4.74
CA GLU A 86 -13.79 20.31 -5.66
C GLU A 86 -14.25 19.06 -4.91
N ALA A 87 -13.73 18.83 -3.69
CA ALA A 87 -14.18 17.73 -2.84
C ALA A 87 -15.69 17.84 -2.56
N ARG A 88 -16.18 19.05 -2.26
CA ARG A 88 -17.61 19.32 -2.01
C ARG A 88 -18.45 19.06 -3.25
N TRP A 89 -18.00 19.53 -4.41
CA TRP A 89 -18.70 19.31 -5.67
C TRP A 89 -18.84 17.82 -5.98
N LEU A 90 -17.74 17.06 -5.88
CA LEU A 90 -17.74 15.62 -6.12
C LEU A 90 -18.60 14.89 -5.09
N SER A 91 -18.47 15.24 -3.81
CA SER A 91 -19.28 14.65 -2.73
C SER A 91 -20.77 14.89 -2.94
N ALA A 92 -21.18 16.07 -3.43
CA ALA A 92 -22.58 16.36 -3.69
C ALA A 92 -23.16 15.52 -4.85
N ARG A 93 -22.37 15.27 -5.90
CA ARG A 93 -22.77 14.38 -7.00
C ARG A 93 -22.90 12.93 -6.55
N LEU A 94 -21.96 12.46 -5.73
CA LEU A 94 -21.97 11.09 -5.24
C LEU A 94 -23.08 10.83 -4.20
N ALA A 95 -23.47 11.84 -3.42
CA ALA A 95 -24.58 11.73 -2.47
C ALA A 95 -25.92 11.40 -3.15
N TRP A 96 -26.07 11.72 -4.44
CA TRP A 96 -27.24 11.32 -5.23
C TRP A 96 -27.23 9.82 -5.56
N LEU A 97 -26.05 9.25 -5.82
CA LEU A 97 -25.89 7.81 -6.08
C LEU A 97 -26.00 6.95 -4.81
N HIS A 98 -25.73 7.53 -3.64
CA HIS A 98 -25.81 6.84 -2.36
C HIS A 98 -26.38 7.74 -1.26
N PRO A 99 -27.72 7.84 -1.11
CA PRO A 99 -28.35 8.81 -0.19
C PRO A 99 -28.31 8.43 1.29
N ALA A 100 -27.75 7.27 1.64
CA ALA A 100 -27.65 6.78 3.02
C ALA A 100 -26.24 6.97 3.61
N ASP A 101 -26.03 6.53 4.86
CA ASP A 101 -24.73 6.42 5.52
C ASP A 101 -23.93 7.75 5.62
N GLY A 102 -24.64 8.87 5.77
CA GLY A 102 -24.04 10.19 6.03
C GLY A 102 -23.49 10.93 4.80
N TRP A 103 -23.65 10.35 3.59
CA TRP A 103 -23.28 10.99 2.34
C TRP A 103 -24.00 12.33 2.07
N PRO A 104 -25.31 12.48 2.38
CA PRO A 104 -25.99 13.78 2.18
C PRO A 104 -25.42 14.92 3.02
N ASP A 105 -24.84 14.60 4.18
CA ASP A 105 -24.32 15.61 5.10
C ASP A 105 -22.84 15.95 4.82
N GLN A 106 -22.10 15.09 4.13
CA GLN A 106 -20.67 15.28 3.83
C GLN A 106 -20.35 16.58 3.06
N PRO A 107 -21.14 17.02 2.06
CA PRO A 107 -20.92 18.31 1.40
C PRO A 107 -21.00 19.51 2.34
N ARG A 108 -21.78 19.43 3.43
CA ARG A 108 -21.89 20.51 4.42
C ARG A 108 -20.61 20.64 5.25
N LEU A 109 -20.00 19.52 5.68
CA LEU A 109 -18.68 19.53 6.34
C LEU A 109 -17.61 20.12 5.42
N LEU A 110 -17.61 19.71 4.14
CA LEU A 110 -16.66 20.21 3.17
C LEU A 110 -16.83 21.72 2.91
N ARG A 111 -18.07 22.23 2.96
CA ARG A 111 -18.34 23.67 2.90
C ARG A 111 -17.81 24.41 4.12
N ALA A 112 -17.93 23.85 5.32
CA ALA A 112 -17.36 24.46 6.52
C ALA A 112 -15.82 24.52 6.44
N LEU A 113 -15.17 23.46 5.95
CA LEU A 113 -13.72 23.44 5.67
C LEU A 113 -13.31 24.48 4.62
N GLU A 114 -14.08 24.59 3.52
CA GLU A 114 -13.88 25.60 2.49
C GLU A 114 -13.97 27.03 3.05
N LEU A 115 -14.97 27.31 3.89
CA LEU A 115 -15.14 28.60 4.55
C LEU A 115 -13.99 28.90 5.51
N GLY A 116 -13.57 27.91 6.30
CA GLY A 116 -12.45 28.05 7.22
C GLY A 116 -11.10 28.24 6.53
N GLN A 117 -10.91 27.67 5.33
CA GLN A 117 -9.72 27.93 4.51
C GLN A 117 -9.67 29.37 4.00
N ARG A 118 -10.84 30.01 3.80
CA ARG A 118 -10.99 31.41 3.35
C ARG A 118 -11.05 32.42 4.50
N GLY A 119 -10.81 32.00 5.73
CA GLY A 119 -10.89 32.87 6.91
C GLY A 119 -12.30 33.25 7.36
N GLN A 120 -13.34 32.67 6.75
CA GLN A 120 -14.74 32.94 7.13
C GLN A 120 -15.18 32.01 8.28
N LEU A 121 -14.47 32.09 9.41
CA LEU A 121 -14.60 31.12 10.51
C LEU A 121 -15.97 31.21 11.20
N ASP A 122 -16.52 32.40 11.37
CA ASP A 122 -17.85 32.56 11.99
C ASP A 122 -18.94 31.91 11.14
N ARG A 123 -18.87 32.07 9.81
CA ARG A 123 -19.79 31.40 8.88
C ARG A 123 -19.60 29.89 8.86
N ALA A 124 -18.35 29.43 8.98
CA ALA A 124 -18.06 28.00 9.09
C ALA A 124 -18.65 27.43 10.40
N ALA A 125 -18.57 28.18 11.50
CA ALA A 125 -19.09 27.79 12.78
C ALA A 125 -20.63 27.74 12.79
N GLN A 126 -21.28 28.80 12.32
CA GLN A 126 -22.75 28.87 12.17
C GLN A 126 -23.31 27.72 11.32
N LEU A 127 -22.58 27.28 10.29
CA LEU A 127 -23.00 26.16 9.45
C LEU A 127 -23.02 24.81 10.19
N LEU A 128 -22.12 24.64 11.17
CA LEU A 128 -21.95 23.40 11.92
C LEU A 128 -22.72 23.38 13.25
N ASP A 129 -23.05 24.55 13.79
CA ASP A 129 -23.70 24.72 15.09
C ASP A 129 -24.98 23.87 15.27
N PRO A 130 -25.89 23.77 14.28
CA PRO A 130 -27.10 22.94 14.41
C PRO A 130 -26.83 21.44 14.60
N TYR A 131 -25.60 20.99 14.34
CA TYR A 131 -25.19 19.59 14.46
C TYR A 131 -24.40 19.31 15.72
N ARG A 132 -23.92 20.33 16.43
CA ARG A 132 -23.06 20.19 17.62
C ARG A 132 -23.72 19.36 18.73
N SER A 133 -25.03 19.51 18.90
CA SER A 133 -25.82 18.82 19.93
C SER A 133 -26.46 17.51 19.45
N ARG A 134 -26.32 17.14 18.17
CA ARG A 134 -26.94 15.91 17.64
C ARG A 134 -26.10 14.68 18.01
N PRO A 135 -26.66 13.69 18.73
CA PRO A 135 -25.93 12.47 19.12
C PRO A 135 -25.79 11.50 17.94
N SER A 136 -25.09 11.93 16.89
CA SER A 136 -24.86 11.20 15.65
C SER A 136 -23.39 11.26 15.28
N GLY A 137 -22.88 10.27 14.54
CA GLY A 137 -21.48 10.27 14.09
C GLY A 137 -21.10 11.56 13.34
N PHE A 138 -22.05 12.13 12.59
CA PHE A 138 -21.89 13.43 11.94
C PHE A 138 -21.85 14.58 12.94
N GLY A 139 -22.74 14.61 13.93
CA GLY A 139 -22.78 15.66 14.96
C GLY A 139 -21.49 15.72 15.77
N TYR A 140 -20.94 14.57 16.15
CA TYR A 140 -19.63 14.51 16.81
C TYR A 140 -18.49 14.98 15.90
N ALA A 141 -18.51 14.63 14.60
CA ALA A 141 -17.52 15.13 13.64
C ALA A 141 -17.63 16.65 13.42
N ALA A 142 -18.84 17.21 13.42
CA ALA A 142 -19.08 18.65 13.34
C ALA A 142 -18.58 19.38 14.61
N ALA A 143 -18.92 18.86 15.79
CA ALA A 143 -18.48 19.41 17.07
C ALA A 143 -16.94 19.41 17.19
N THR A 144 -16.29 18.30 16.86
CA THR A 144 -14.82 18.22 16.86
C THR A 144 -14.18 19.18 15.85
N LEU A 145 -14.81 19.38 14.69
CA LEU A 145 -14.34 20.34 13.69
C LEU A 145 -14.46 21.79 14.19
N LEU A 146 -15.53 22.14 14.90
CA LEU A 146 -15.71 23.46 15.51
C LEU A 146 -14.57 23.80 16.46
N TYR A 147 -14.32 22.94 17.46
CA TYR A 147 -13.20 23.15 18.38
C TYR A 147 -11.85 23.24 17.66
N ARG A 148 -11.66 22.44 16.59
CA ARG A 148 -10.45 22.49 15.77
C ARG A 148 -10.30 23.82 15.03
N ILE A 149 -11.37 24.33 14.43
CA ILE A 149 -11.39 25.61 13.73
C ILE A 149 -11.07 26.76 14.69
N GLU A 150 -11.59 26.68 15.92
CA GLU A 150 -11.37 27.68 16.97
C GLU A 150 -10.04 27.51 17.72
N ALA A 151 -9.29 26.44 17.43
CA ALA A 151 -8.06 26.05 18.14
C ALA A 151 -8.24 25.86 19.67
N ARG A 152 -9.40 25.35 20.07
CA ARG A 152 -9.81 25.12 21.47
C ARG A 152 -9.52 23.69 21.91
N TRP A 153 -8.24 23.35 22.03
CA TRP A 153 -7.81 21.94 22.20
C TRP A 153 -8.06 21.37 23.59
N ASP A 154 -7.92 22.17 24.65
CA ASP A 154 -8.20 21.73 26.02
C ASP A 154 -9.69 21.45 26.23
N GLU A 155 -10.56 22.37 25.83
CA GLU A 155 -12.01 22.20 25.91
C GLU A 155 -12.50 21.07 25.00
N LEU A 156 -11.83 20.83 23.86
CA LEU A 156 -12.10 19.66 23.03
C LEU A 156 -11.81 18.37 23.79
N LEU A 157 -10.67 18.26 24.47
CA LEU A 157 -10.35 17.05 25.25
C LEU A 157 -11.39 16.84 26.35
N GLN A 158 -11.73 17.89 27.09
CA GLN A 158 -12.75 17.85 28.13
C GLN A 158 -14.11 17.40 27.58
N TRP A 159 -14.58 18.04 26.52
CA TRP A 159 -15.84 17.68 25.86
C TRP A 159 -15.81 16.23 25.34
N MET A 160 -14.68 15.77 24.79
CA MET A 160 -14.55 14.38 24.34
C MET A 160 -14.58 13.38 25.50
N ASP A 161 -14.08 13.75 26.67
CA ASP A 161 -14.08 12.90 27.87
C ASP A 161 -15.45 12.87 28.56
N GLU A 162 -16.18 13.98 28.56
CA GLU A 162 -17.48 14.11 29.24
C GLU A 162 -18.67 13.70 28.35
N SER A 163 -18.68 14.14 27.08
CA SER A 163 -19.87 14.08 26.22
C SER A 163 -19.85 12.92 25.22
N LEU A 164 -18.70 12.28 25.02
CA LEU A 164 -18.51 11.29 23.96
C LEU A 164 -18.44 9.87 24.55
N PRO A 165 -19.38 8.97 24.19
CA PRO A 165 -19.34 7.59 24.68
C PRO A 165 -17.99 6.93 24.36
N SER A 166 -17.37 6.33 25.37
CA SER A 166 -16.04 5.70 25.25
C SER A 166 -16.00 4.63 24.14
N ALA A 167 -17.11 3.91 23.95
CA ALA A 167 -17.30 2.94 22.87
C ALA A 167 -17.26 3.58 21.47
N LEU A 168 -17.83 4.77 21.30
CA LEU A 168 -17.84 5.49 20.02
C LEU A 168 -16.41 5.93 19.64
N ARG A 169 -15.66 6.45 20.62
CA ARG A 169 -14.27 6.88 20.42
C ARG A 169 -13.34 5.74 20.01
N ARG A 170 -13.61 4.52 20.51
CA ARG A 170 -12.86 3.28 20.18
C ARG A 170 -13.31 2.61 18.89
N THR A 171 -14.38 3.09 18.26
CA THR A 171 -14.95 2.51 17.03
C THR A 171 -14.92 3.46 15.84
N GLN A 172 -14.72 4.77 16.06
CA GLN A 172 -14.70 5.78 14.99
C GLN A 172 -13.29 6.37 14.77
N PRO A 173 -12.60 6.00 13.66
CA PRO A 173 -11.24 6.46 13.37
C PRO A 173 -11.06 7.99 13.34
N THR A 174 -12.03 8.73 12.79
CA THR A 174 -11.95 10.19 12.68
C THR A 174 -11.90 10.86 14.06
N LEU A 175 -12.73 10.39 15.00
CA LEU A 175 -12.73 10.92 16.37
C LEU A 175 -11.44 10.55 17.09
N THR A 176 -10.95 9.32 16.92
CA THR A 176 -9.65 8.91 17.47
C THR A 176 -8.51 9.80 16.97
N LEU A 177 -8.49 10.15 15.68
CA LEU A 177 -7.47 11.03 15.11
C LEU A 177 -7.48 12.43 15.70
N VAL A 178 -8.68 13.00 15.86
CA VAL A 178 -8.81 14.33 16.47
C VAL A 178 -8.37 14.30 17.94
N TYR A 179 -8.75 13.25 18.68
CA TYR A 179 -8.31 13.06 20.06
C TYR A 179 -6.78 12.97 20.19
N LEU A 180 -6.13 12.15 19.34
CA LEU A 180 -4.67 12.03 19.32
C LEU A 180 -3.98 13.36 19.02
N ARG A 181 -4.51 14.14 18.07
CA ARG A 181 -3.98 15.47 17.79
C ARG A 181 -4.15 16.39 19.01
N ALA A 182 -5.32 16.42 19.63
CA ALA A 182 -5.60 17.27 20.79
C ALA A 182 -4.69 16.95 21.98
N LEU A 183 -4.38 15.67 22.23
CA LEU A 183 -3.39 15.27 23.24
C LEU A 183 -1.99 15.86 22.94
N GLY A 184 -1.59 15.88 21.67
CA GLY A 184 -0.30 16.45 21.26
C GLY A 184 -0.27 17.98 21.36
N GLU A 185 -1.33 18.65 20.92
CA GLU A 185 -1.45 20.11 20.99
C GLU A 185 -1.50 20.63 22.44
N THR A 186 -1.92 19.80 23.40
CA THR A 186 -1.98 20.10 24.85
C THR A 186 -0.79 19.54 25.63
N GLY A 187 0.23 18.99 24.94
CA GLY A 187 1.46 18.50 25.57
C GLY A 187 1.33 17.15 26.31
N LYS A 188 0.19 16.46 26.22
CA LYS A 188 -0.07 15.16 26.86
C LYS A 188 0.53 14.00 26.04
N LEU A 189 1.86 14.02 25.85
CA LEU A 189 2.57 13.09 24.97
C LEU A 189 2.47 11.62 25.40
N ASP A 190 2.49 11.36 26.72
CA ASP A 190 2.37 10.01 27.26
C ASP A 190 1.02 9.37 26.88
N SER A 191 -0.06 10.12 27.07
CA SER A 191 -1.41 9.71 26.67
C SER A 191 -1.51 9.54 25.15
N LEU A 192 -0.87 10.41 24.37
CA LEU A 192 -0.87 10.33 22.91
C LEU A 192 -0.27 8.99 22.43
N LEU A 193 0.92 8.64 22.91
CA LEU A 193 1.64 7.44 22.48
C LEU A 193 0.94 6.15 22.96
N TRP A 194 0.40 6.16 24.19
CA TRP A 194 -0.38 5.05 24.70
C TRP A 194 -1.66 4.83 23.88
N GLN A 195 -2.40 5.92 23.62
CA GLN A 195 -3.64 5.87 22.84
C GLN A 195 -3.40 5.47 21.38
N LEU A 196 -2.28 5.88 20.76
CA LEU A 196 -1.90 5.42 19.43
C LEU A 196 -1.75 3.89 19.41
N THR A 197 -1.07 3.34 20.42
CA THR A 197 -0.82 1.89 20.51
C THR A 197 -2.12 1.10 20.63
N THR A 198 -3.05 1.55 21.49
CA THR A 198 -4.32 0.86 21.72
C THR A 198 -5.28 0.99 20.53
N SER A 199 -5.19 2.09 19.77
CA SER A 199 -6.07 2.36 18.63
C SER A 199 -5.48 2.00 17.26
N ALA A 200 -4.22 1.56 17.18
CA ALA A 200 -3.54 1.26 15.91
C ALA A 200 -4.31 0.29 15.00
N LYS A 201 -4.92 -0.77 15.57
CA LYS A 201 -5.71 -1.74 14.80
C LYS A 201 -6.97 -1.11 14.20
N LEU A 202 -7.65 -0.24 14.94
CA LEU A 202 -8.83 0.49 14.44
C LEU A 202 -8.42 1.39 13.28
N LEU A 203 -7.36 2.16 13.46
CA LEU A 203 -6.85 3.11 12.49
C LEU A 203 -6.33 2.42 11.21
N ALA A 204 -5.88 1.17 11.31
CA ALA A 204 -5.46 0.34 10.17
C ALA A 204 -6.63 -0.31 9.41
N ARG A 205 -7.74 -0.65 10.08
CA ARG A 205 -8.85 -1.43 9.50
C ARG A 205 -9.76 -0.67 8.54
N ALA A 206 -9.78 0.66 8.60
CA ALA A 206 -10.78 1.50 7.91
C ALA A 206 -10.58 1.63 6.38
N GLY A 207 -10.12 0.57 5.69
CA GLY A 207 -9.95 0.53 4.23
C GLY A 207 -8.89 1.50 3.68
N ASN A 208 -8.16 2.21 4.55
CA ASN A 208 -7.16 3.19 4.17
C ASN A 208 -6.15 3.34 5.31
N SER A 209 -4.92 2.85 5.12
CA SER A 209 -3.82 2.96 6.10
C SER A 209 -3.47 4.42 6.43
N ILE A 210 -4.01 5.37 5.68
CA ILE A 210 -3.82 6.81 5.87
C ILE A 210 -4.12 7.29 7.29
N ASN A 211 -5.16 6.76 7.95
CA ASN A 211 -5.52 7.18 9.30
C ASN A 211 -4.41 6.78 10.28
N LEU A 212 -3.91 5.55 10.18
CA LEU A 212 -2.76 5.13 10.97
C LEU A 212 -1.53 6.00 10.69
N HIS A 213 -1.25 6.32 9.42
CA HIS A 213 -0.11 7.17 9.06
C HIS A 213 -0.25 8.62 9.57
N GLN A 214 -1.46 9.18 9.58
CA GLN A 214 -1.74 10.49 10.19
C GLN A 214 -1.59 10.45 11.72
N ALA A 215 -2.06 9.39 12.36
CA ALA A 215 -1.89 9.21 13.80
C ALA A 215 -0.40 9.08 14.18
N ARG A 216 0.37 8.34 13.38
CA ARG A 216 1.83 8.25 13.50
C ARG A 216 2.50 9.60 13.25
N LEU A 217 2.04 10.38 12.26
CA LEU A 217 2.54 11.75 12.02
C LEU A 217 2.43 12.60 13.28
N TYR A 218 1.28 12.60 13.95
CA TYR A 218 1.11 13.35 15.21
C TYR A 218 2.12 12.88 16.25
N ALA A 219 2.24 11.57 16.47
CA ALA A 219 3.21 11.02 17.42
C ALA A 219 4.65 11.44 17.12
N VAL A 220 5.13 11.22 15.89
CA VAL A 220 6.53 11.50 15.55
C VAL A 220 6.82 13.00 15.50
N ALA A 221 5.86 13.83 15.06
CA ALA A 221 6.04 15.28 15.02
C ALA A 221 6.07 15.87 16.44
N PHE A 222 5.13 15.51 17.31
CA PHE A 222 5.13 16.00 18.69
C PHE A 222 6.27 15.40 19.54
N CYS A 223 6.88 14.30 19.11
CA CYS A 223 8.09 13.74 19.73
C CYS A 223 9.40 14.21 19.05
N GLY A 224 9.35 15.19 18.16
CA GLY A 224 10.55 15.80 17.57
C GLY A 224 11.35 14.89 16.62
N ARG A 225 10.70 13.94 15.95
CA ARG A 225 11.33 13.03 14.97
C ARG A 225 11.15 13.53 13.55
N GLU A 226 11.90 14.57 13.20
CA GLU A 226 11.78 15.25 11.90
C GLU A 226 12.01 14.30 10.71
N ASP A 227 13.00 13.42 10.78
CA ASP A 227 13.29 12.44 9.71
C ASP A 227 12.09 11.55 9.40
N LEU A 228 11.37 11.10 10.43
CA LEU A 228 10.19 10.26 10.26
C LEU A 228 9.00 11.06 9.70
N VAL A 229 8.87 12.33 10.08
CA VAL A 229 7.89 13.24 9.47
C VAL A 229 8.18 13.40 7.97
N ARG A 230 9.44 13.62 7.58
CA ARG A 230 9.86 13.70 6.17
C ARG A 230 9.53 12.41 5.42
N ARG A 231 9.85 11.23 6.00
CA ARG A 231 9.53 9.92 5.42
C ARG A 231 8.04 9.70 5.21
N LEU A 232 7.20 10.08 6.18
CA LEU A 232 5.75 10.00 6.05
C LEU A 232 5.24 10.82 4.86
N PHE A 233 5.75 12.05 4.69
CA PHE A 233 5.39 12.93 3.57
C PHE A 233 6.06 12.56 2.24
N ALA A 234 7.13 11.76 2.23
CA ALA A 234 7.71 11.19 1.01
C ALA A 234 6.99 9.92 0.56
N GLY A 235 6.35 9.20 1.49
CA GLY A 235 5.62 7.97 1.22
C GLY A 235 4.10 8.12 1.39
N PRO A 236 3.50 7.54 2.44
CA PRO A 236 2.05 7.38 2.54
C PRO A 236 1.25 8.70 2.61
N LEU A 237 1.89 9.81 3.00
CA LEU A 237 1.28 11.15 3.08
C LEU A 237 1.76 12.09 1.95
N ALA A 238 2.33 11.57 0.87
CA ALA A 238 2.84 12.39 -0.25
C ALA A 238 1.80 13.31 -0.89
N GLY A 239 0.52 12.96 -0.83
CA GLY A 239 -0.58 13.77 -1.37
C GLY A 239 -1.02 14.97 -0.51
N SER A 240 -0.36 15.24 0.64
CA SER A 240 -0.66 16.39 1.49
C SER A 240 -0.18 17.72 0.88
N SER A 241 -0.84 18.83 1.22
CA SER A 241 -0.43 20.17 0.78
C SER A 241 0.94 20.59 1.33
N LEU A 242 1.61 21.52 0.63
CA LEU A 242 2.90 22.08 1.06
C LEU A 242 2.79 22.81 2.41
N SER A 243 1.68 23.50 2.65
CA SER A 243 1.35 24.15 3.93
C SER A 243 1.27 23.12 5.06
N THR A 244 0.53 22.03 4.86
CA THR A 244 0.43 20.94 5.84
C THR A 244 1.79 20.33 6.14
N ARG A 245 2.57 20.02 5.10
CA ARG A 245 3.91 19.44 5.24
C ARG A 245 4.82 20.35 6.06
N SER A 246 4.85 21.63 5.72
CA SER A 246 5.71 22.63 6.37
C SER A 246 5.29 22.88 7.82
N PHE A 247 3.98 22.92 8.09
CA PHE A 247 3.45 23.06 9.46
C PHE A 247 3.92 21.91 10.36
N TRP A 248 3.80 20.66 9.90
CA TRP A 248 4.21 19.49 10.68
C TRP A 248 5.73 19.31 10.79
N LEU A 249 6.51 19.74 9.80
CA LEU A 249 7.98 19.79 9.91
C LEU A 249 8.42 20.83 10.94
N ALA A 250 7.84 22.02 10.90
CA ALA A 250 8.11 23.06 11.90
C ALA A 250 7.72 22.59 13.31
N THR A 251 6.60 21.84 13.42
CA THR A 251 6.19 21.18 14.68
C THR A 251 7.29 20.29 15.24
N ALA A 252 7.84 19.43 14.38
CA ALA A 252 8.88 18.48 14.74
C ALA A 252 10.18 19.17 15.14
N ALA A 253 10.59 20.21 14.40
CA ALA A 253 11.76 21.02 14.75
C ALA A 253 11.60 21.67 16.14
N MET A 254 10.43 22.28 16.42
CA MET A 254 10.15 22.87 17.73
C MET A 254 10.19 21.82 18.86
N ALA A 255 9.61 20.64 18.63
CA ALA A 255 9.57 19.56 19.62
C ALA A 255 10.94 18.89 19.84
N ALA A 256 11.82 18.96 18.84
CA ALA A 256 13.21 18.50 18.91
C ALA A 256 14.12 19.48 19.68
N GLY A 257 13.66 20.71 19.94
CA GLY A 257 14.38 21.75 20.67
C GLY A 257 14.74 22.98 19.85
N ASP A 258 14.64 22.93 18.52
CA ASP A 258 14.88 24.08 17.64
C ASP A 258 13.62 24.95 17.50
N ARG A 259 13.26 25.60 18.62
CA ARG A 259 12.07 26.46 18.67
C ARG A 259 12.20 27.66 17.73
N ARG A 260 13.40 28.22 17.57
CA ARG A 260 13.62 29.42 16.77
C ARG A 260 13.38 29.13 15.28
N ALA A 261 14.01 28.09 14.73
CA ALA A 261 13.81 27.75 13.33
C ALA A 261 12.37 27.32 13.06
N GLY A 262 11.78 26.51 13.94
CA GLY A 262 10.39 26.08 13.81
C GLY A 262 9.39 27.25 13.85
N SER A 263 9.56 28.20 14.78
CA SER A 263 8.73 29.41 14.82
C SER A 263 8.90 30.28 13.57
N GLN A 264 10.11 30.40 13.02
CA GLN A 264 10.35 31.13 11.78
C GLN A 264 9.65 30.47 10.59
N GLN A 265 9.74 29.14 10.47
CA GLN A 265 9.02 28.39 9.43
C GLN A 265 7.50 28.57 9.53
N LEU A 266 6.94 28.53 10.75
CA LEU A 266 5.50 28.78 10.94
C LEU A 266 5.09 30.20 10.53
N ARG A 267 5.91 31.21 10.85
CA ARG A 267 5.65 32.60 10.45
C ARG A 267 5.68 32.79 8.93
N GLN A 268 6.52 32.04 8.21
CA GLN A 268 6.53 32.06 6.74
C GLN A 268 5.27 31.47 6.11
N LEU A 269 4.56 30.59 6.83
CA LEU A 269 3.28 30.02 6.39
C LEU A 269 2.08 30.91 6.72
N TYR A 270 2.28 31.95 7.53
CA TYR A 270 1.20 32.81 8.01
C TYR A 270 0.68 33.68 6.87
N ALA A 271 -0.59 33.47 6.49
CA ALA A 271 -1.18 34.18 5.36
C ALA A 271 -1.83 35.51 5.77
N GLY A 272 -2.11 35.70 7.06
CA GLY A 272 -2.77 36.90 7.60
C GLY A 272 -4.24 37.04 7.20
N ASN A 273 -4.87 35.95 6.75
CA ASN A 273 -6.26 35.94 6.29
C ASN A 273 -7.21 35.30 7.31
N SER A 274 -6.75 35.07 8.55
CA SER A 274 -7.53 34.44 9.63
C SER A 274 -8.05 33.06 9.25
N SER A 275 -7.34 32.33 8.38
CA SER A 275 -7.68 30.96 8.04
C SER A 275 -7.55 30.00 9.23
N THR A 276 -8.10 28.80 9.07
CA THR A 276 -7.86 27.69 10.01
C THR A 276 -6.38 27.37 10.20
N LEU A 277 -5.53 27.60 9.19
CA LEU A 277 -4.09 27.43 9.29
C LEU A 277 -3.46 28.54 10.13
N ASP A 278 -3.83 29.80 9.90
CA ASP A 278 -3.36 30.95 10.69
C ASP A 278 -3.68 30.74 12.18
N ARG A 279 -4.90 30.32 12.51
CA ARG A 279 -5.26 30.00 13.91
C ARG A 279 -4.45 28.85 14.50
N ALA A 280 -4.16 27.80 13.70
CA ALA A 280 -3.32 26.71 14.14
C ALA A 280 -1.86 27.15 14.38
N ILE A 281 -1.35 28.06 13.55
CA ILE A 281 -0.04 28.70 13.73
C ILE A 281 -0.03 29.55 15.00
N ASP A 282 -1.03 30.42 15.20
CA ASP A 282 -1.16 31.27 16.37
C ASP A 282 -1.29 30.48 17.67
N TRP A 283 -2.04 29.37 17.65
CA TRP A 283 -2.07 28.43 18.77
C TRP A 283 -0.68 27.88 19.05
N ARG A 284 0.00 27.35 18.03
CA ARG A 284 1.30 26.69 18.18
C ARG A 284 2.41 27.63 18.65
N LEU A 285 2.41 28.87 18.19
CA LEU A 285 3.37 29.88 18.61
C LEU A 285 3.17 30.29 20.08
N ARG A 286 1.92 30.31 20.57
CA ARG A 286 1.59 30.57 21.97
C ARG A 286 1.79 29.36 22.89
N HIS A 287 1.55 28.16 22.36
CA HIS A 287 1.66 26.88 23.06
C HIS A 287 2.66 25.98 22.33
N PRO A 288 3.97 26.24 22.48
CA PRO A 288 4.99 25.44 21.83
C PRO A 288 4.91 23.98 22.31
N PRO A 289 5.19 23.00 21.43
CA PRO A 289 5.05 21.59 21.77
C PRO A 289 6.01 21.23 22.91
N ALA A 290 5.57 20.29 23.75
CA ALA A 290 6.40 19.74 24.81
C ALA A 290 7.67 19.10 24.23
N LEU A 291 8.79 19.23 24.94
CA LEU A 291 10.06 18.62 24.51
C LEU A 291 9.99 17.10 24.68
N ALA A 292 10.44 16.38 23.66
CA ALA A 292 10.42 14.92 23.66
C ALA A 292 11.28 14.27 24.77
N THR A 293 12.22 15.03 25.34
CA THR A 293 13.05 14.60 26.47
C THR A 293 12.26 14.37 27.76
N ALA A 294 11.04 14.93 27.87
CA ALA A 294 10.18 14.81 29.05
C ALA A 294 9.38 13.49 29.12
N LEU A 295 9.54 12.57 28.15
CA LEU A 295 8.79 11.31 28.11
C LEU A 295 9.17 10.34 29.23
N ASN A 296 8.17 9.74 29.86
CA ASN A 296 8.31 8.65 30.82
C ASN A 296 9.07 7.46 30.18
N PRO A 297 10.01 6.79 30.90
CA PRO A 297 10.75 5.63 30.39
C PRO A 297 9.88 4.55 29.72
N ALA A 298 8.72 4.21 30.28
CA ALA A 298 7.83 3.20 29.71
C ALA A 298 7.25 3.63 28.34
N VAL A 299 6.95 4.92 28.21
CA VAL A 299 6.40 5.52 26.98
C VAL A 299 7.50 5.71 25.93
N ARG A 300 8.74 6.00 26.35
CA ARG A 300 9.90 6.09 25.46
C ARG A 300 10.11 4.79 24.66
N GLN A 301 9.82 3.63 25.27
CA GLN A 301 9.85 2.35 24.57
C GLN A 301 8.78 2.24 23.47
N ILE A 302 7.62 2.88 23.64
CA ILE A 302 6.57 2.92 22.60
C ILE A 302 7.07 3.71 21.40
N LEU A 303 7.69 4.87 21.64
CA LEU A 303 8.30 5.67 20.57
C LEU A 303 9.42 4.92 19.87
N ALA A 304 10.32 4.27 20.60
CA ALA A 304 11.38 3.44 20.00
C ALA A 304 10.82 2.31 19.12
N ARG A 305 9.78 1.61 19.58
CA ARG A 305 9.10 0.59 18.76
C ARG A 305 8.45 1.18 17.51
N LEU A 306 7.89 2.38 17.60
CA LEU A 306 7.33 3.08 16.45
C LEU A 306 8.42 3.44 15.43
N GLU A 307 9.59 3.90 15.89
CA GLU A 307 10.75 4.16 15.05
C GLU A 307 11.25 2.88 14.36
N ASP A 308 11.35 1.78 15.11
CA ASP A 308 11.69 0.46 14.57
C ASP A 308 10.68 0.00 13.52
N ASP A 309 9.38 0.19 13.76
CA ASP A 309 8.33 -0.12 12.79
C ASP A 309 8.54 0.64 11.47
N PHE A 310 8.94 1.92 11.50
CA PHE A 310 9.24 2.69 10.28
C PHE A 310 10.43 2.12 9.52
N VAL A 311 11.49 1.72 10.23
CA VAL A 311 12.66 1.07 9.61
C VAL A 311 12.26 -0.26 8.99
N GLN A 312 11.50 -1.09 9.72
CA GLN A 312 11.02 -2.37 9.20
C GLN A 312 10.09 -2.22 8.00
N GLU A 313 9.20 -1.23 8.00
CA GLU A 313 8.33 -0.94 6.86
C GLU A 313 9.15 -0.54 5.63
N SER A 314 10.18 0.31 5.77
CA SER A 314 11.05 0.67 4.64
C SER A 314 11.77 -0.54 4.03
N ARG A 315 12.12 -1.54 4.85
CA ARG A 315 12.85 -2.73 4.39
C ARG A 315 11.95 -3.82 3.82
N TYR A 316 10.76 -4.03 4.40
CA TYR A 316 9.95 -5.23 4.17
C TYR A 316 8.55 -4.96 3.59
N ALA A 317 8.07 -3.71 3.60
CA ALA A 317 6.70 -3.42 3.16
C ALA A 317 6.51 -3.73 1.67
N ASP A 318 7.54 -3.49 0.86
CA ASP A 318 7.49 -3.63 -0.59
C ASP A 318 7.77 -5.06 -1.09
N ALA A 319 7.93 -6.02 -0.19
CA ALA A 319 8.06 -7.42 -0.59
C ALA A 319 6.75 -7.86 -1.26
N VAL A 320 6.84 -8.23 -2.54
CA VAL A 320 5.69 -8.64 -3.39
C VAL A 320 4.72 -7.48 -3.68
N THR A 321 5.24 -6.25 -3.84
CA THR A 321 4.42 -5.15 -4.36
C THR A 321 4.95 -4.69 -5.72
N PRO A 322 4.08 -4.54 -6.72
CA PRO A 322 4.47 -3.89 -7.94
C PRO A 322 4.89 -2.46 -7.63
N THR A 323 6.09 -2.10 -8.07
CA THR A 323 6.64 -0.76 -7.85
C THR A 323 7.09 -0.17 -9.18
N PHE A 324 6.85 1.13 -9.33
CA PHE A 324 7.35 1.93 -10.45
C PHE A 324 8.59 2.74 -10.06
N LYS A 325 9.15 2.49 -8.86
CA LYS A 325 10.46 3.04 -8.49
C LYS A 325 11.53 2.48 -9.44
N LEU A 326 12.51 3.31 -9.79
CA LEU A 326 13.60 2.92 -10.69
C LEU A 326 14.32 1.68 -10.14
N ALA A 327 14.32 0.61 -10.94
CA ALA A 327 15.01 -0.65 -10.70
C ALA A 327 15.76 -0.99 -12.01
N PRO A 328 16.91 -0.35 -12.26
CA PRO A 328 17.56 -0.37 -13.57
C PRO A 328 17.90 -1.76 -14.07
N LEU A 329 18.34 -2.68 -13.19
CA LEU A 329 18.57 -4.08 -13.57
C LEU A 329 17.28 -4.75 -13.98
N THR A 330 16.23 -4.62 -13.16
CA THR A 330 14.93 -5.23 -13.44
C THR A 330 14.39 -4.75 -14.79
N LEU A 331 14.46 -3.44 -15.04
CA LEU A 331 14.02 -2.85 -16.31
C LEU A 331 14.88 -3.30 -17.49
N ALA A 332 16.20 -3.39 -17.32
CA ALA A 332 17.11 -3.89 -18.34
C ALA A 332 16.81 -5.36 -18.70
N LEU A 333 16.56 -6.21 -17.69
CA LEU A 333 16.18 -7.61 -17.89
C LEU A 333 14.80 -7.74 -18.57
N ILE A 334 13.81 -6.92 -18.20
CA ILE A 334 12.51 -6.88 -18.88
C ILE A 334 12.70 -6.50 -20.34
N GLY A 335 13.44 -5.42 -20.62
CA GLY A 335 13.71 -4.96 -21.98
C GLY A 335 14.45 -5.99 -22.82
N LEU A 336 15.44 -6.67 -22.24
CA LEU A 336 16.20 -7.73 -22.91
C LEU A 336 15.31 -8.93 -23.27
N ASN A 337 14.46 -9.40 -22.35
CA ASN A 337 13.52 -10.49 -22.63
C ASN A 337 12.52 -10.11 -23.74
N MET A 338 12.03 -8.87 -23.73
CA MET A 338 11.15 -8.37 -24.80
C MET A 338 11.86 -8.29 -26.16
N ALA A 339 13.12 -7.86 -26.18
CA ALA A 339 13.92 -7.77 -27.40
C ALA A 339 14.18 -9.16 -28.01
N VAL A 340 14.56 -10.13 -27.17
CA VAL A 340 14.79 -11.52 -27.61
C VAL A 340 13.48 -12.16 -28.10
N PHE A 341 12.37 -11.92 -27.42
CA PHE A 341 11.06 -12.39 -27.89
C PHE A 341 10.64 -11.76 -29.23
N GLY A 342 10.97 -10.49 -29.45
CA GLY A 342 10.79 -9.84 -30.75
C GLY A 342 11.62 -10.49 -31.85
N LEU A 343 12.85 -10.92 -31.54
CA LEU A 343 13.71 -11.68 -32.45
C LEU A 343 13.13 -13.07 -32.77
N GLU A 344 12.58 -13.78 -31.78
CA GLU A 344 11.88 -15.06 -31.99
C GLU A 344 10.68 -14.91 -32.94
N ALA A 345 9.86 -13.87 -32.73
CA ALA A 345 8.72 -13.55 -33.59
C ALA A 345 9.16 -13.26 -35.03
N TRP A 346 10.26 -12.52 -35.20
CA TRP A 346 10.78 -12.15 -36.52
C TRP A 346 11.38 -13.34 -37.30
N LEU A 347 12.02 -14.29 -36.60
CA LEU A 347 12.76 -15.40 -37.22
C LEU A 347 11.92 -16.64 -37.57
N GLY A 348 10.61 -16.62 -37.32
CA GLY A 348 9.70 -17.72 -37.70
C GLY A 348 8.57 -17.98 -36.72
N GLY A 349 8.59 -17.34 -35.53
CA GLY A 349 7.48 -17.36 -34.58
C GLY A 349 7.87 -17.86 -33.19
N THR A 350 7.22 -17.29 -32.18
CA THR A 350 7.53 -17.49 -30.75
C THR A 350 7.14 -18.86 -30.19
N GLN A 351 6.55 -19.71 -31.02
CA GLN A 351 6.13 -21.08 -30.66
C GLN A 351 6.75 -22.12 -31.59
N ASP A 352 7.65 -21.72 -32.49
CA ASP A 352 8.40 -22.64 -33.33
C ASP A 352 9.62 -23.17 -32.56
N ARG A 353 9.62 -24.48 -32.27
CA ARG A 353 10.71 -25.15 -31.56
C ARG A 353 12.02 -25.14 -32.33
N ALA A 354 11.99 -25.15 -33.66
CA ALA A 354 13.20 -25.09 -34.49
C ALA A 354 13.86 -23.72 -34.41
N VAL A 355 13.06 -22.64 -34.39
CA VAL A 355 13.54 -21.27 -34.16
C VAL A 355 14.17 -21.16 -32.78
N LEU A 356 13.47 -21.60 -31.73
CA LEU A 356 13.98 -21.57 -30.36
C LEU A 356 15.25 -22.42 -30.20
N TYR A 357 15.31 -23.60 -30.84
CA TYR A 357 16.51 -24.44 -30.85
C TYR A 357 17.71 -23.72 -31.48
N ARG A 358 17.53 -23.08 -32.64
CA ARG A 358 18.59 -22.29 -33.30
C ARG A 358 19.04 -21.10 -32.47
N LEU A 359 18.11 -20.47 -31.74
CA LEU A 359 18.39 -19.32 -30.88
C LEU A 359 19.02 -19.70 -29.53
N GLY A 360 19.15 -20.99 -29.24
CA GLY A 360 19.87 -21.47 -28.06
C GLY A 360 18.99 -21.99 -26.94
N ALA A 361 17.84 -22.59 -27.24
CA ALA A 361 17.11 -23.39 -26.27
C ALA A 361 18.02 -24.49 -25.71
N LEU A 362 17.83 -24.81 -24.43
CA LEU A 362 18.67 -25.78 -23.75
C LEU A 362 18.20 -27.20 -24.09
N VAL A 363 19.15 -28.03 -24.52
CA VAL A 363 19.02 -29.47 -24.69
C VAL A 363 20.25 -30.13 -24.07
N PRO A 364 20.11 -31.00 -23.05
CA PRO A 364 21.25 -31.54 -22.31
C PRO A 364 22.31 -32.22 -23.19
N SER A 365 21.90 -33.05 -24.15
CA SER A 365 22.79 -33.73 -25.10
C SER A 365 23.65 -32.76 -25.93
N VAL A 366 23.09 -31.62 -26.31
CA VAL A 366 23.78 -30.58 -27.09
C VAL A 366 24.71 -29.74 -26.20
N VAL A 367 24.31 -29.46 -24.96
CA VAL A 367 25.15 -28.74 -23.99
C VAL A 367 26.42 -29.55 -23.69
N VAL A 368 26.31 -30.86 -23.45
CA VAL A 368 27.49 -31.70 -23.21
C VAL A 368 28.36 -31.89 -24.45
N ALA A 369 27.79 -31.72 -25.65
CA ALA A 369 28.53 -31.74 -26.91
C ALA A 369 29.34 -30.46 -27.18
N GLY A 370 29.27 -29.45 -26.30
CA GLY A 370 30.13 -28.26 -26.34
C GLY A 370 29.39 -26.92 -26.46
N GLU A 371 28.06 -26.92 -26.62
CA GLU A 371 27.28 -25.68 -26.76
C GLU A 371 26.87 -25.09 -25.41
N TRP A 372 27.86 -24.82 -24.54
CA TRP A 372 27.64 -24.34 -23.16
C TRP A 372 26.97 -22.96 -23.08
N TRP A 373 27.07 -22.16 -24.14
CA TRP A 373 26.39 -20.87 -24.25
C TRP A 373 24.86 -20.99 -24.13
N ARG A 374 24.29 -22.17 -24.40
CA ARG A 374 22.87 -22.49 -24.19
C ARG A 374 22.43 -22.40 -22.73
N LEU A 375 23.35 -22.61 -21.79
CA LEU A 375 23.09 -22.40 -20.35
C LEU A 375 22.73 -20.95 -20.04
N LEU A 376 23.19 -19.99 -20.87
CA LEU A 376 22.89 -18.58 -20.75
C LEU A 376 21.70 -18.19 -21.64
N SER A 377 21.76 -18.47 -22.95
CA SER A 377 20.76 -18.00 -23.92
C SER A 377 19.35 -18.51 -23.61
N ALA A 378 19.21 -19.76 -23.13
CA ALA A 378 17.90 -20.34 -22.82
C ALA A 378 17.13 -19.54 -21.76
N ASN A 379 17.81 -18.79 -20.88
CA ASN A 379 17.16 -17.95 -19.87
C ASN A 379 16.42 -16.75 -20.46
N PHE A 380 16.64 -16.40 -21.73
CA PHE A 380 15.99 -15.25 -22.37
C PHE A 380 14.93 -15.64 -23.42
N LEU A 381 14.85 -16.94 -23.75
CA LEU A 381 13.93 -17.45 -24.75
C LEU A 381 12.56 -17.77 -24.15
N HIS A 382 11.46 -17.56 -24.90
CA HIS A 382 10.10 -17.78 -24.40
C HIS A 382 9.18 -18.48 -25.40
N TYR A 383 8.50 -19.53 -24.94
CA TYR A 383 7.47 -20.22 -25.73
C TYR A 383 6.12 -19.47 -25.68
N GLY A 384 5.98 -18.45 -26.53
CA GLY A 384 4.73 -17.70 -26.75
C GLY A 384 4.42 -16.58 -25.74
N PRO A 385 3.41 -15.73 -26.04
CA PRO A 385 3.19 -14.48 -25.31
C PRO A 385 2.79 -14.65 -23.84
N LEU A 386 2.03 -15.71 -23.51
CA LEU A 386 1.63 -15.97 -22.13
C LEU A 386 2.82 -16.36 -21.24
N HIS A 387 3.78 -17.10 -21.79
CA HIS A 387 5.00 -17.47 -21.07
C HIS A 387 5.86 -16.22 -20.79
N LEU A 388 6.07 -15.37 -21.80
CA LEU A 388 6.74 -14.07 -21.60
C LEU A 388 5.99 -13.21 -20.56
N GLY A 389 4.68 -13.05 -20.71
CA GLY A 389 3.86 -12.23 -19.81
C GLY A 389 3.97 -12.67 -18.35
N GLY A 390 3.95 -13.98 -18.09
CA GLY A 390 4.17 -14.54 -16.75
C GLY A 390 5.56 -14.22 -16.18
N ASN A 391 6.61 -14.37 -16.98
CA ASN A 391 7.98 -14.06 -16.55
C ASN A 391 8.20 -12.56 -16.31
N LEU A 392 7.70 -11.70 -17.20
CA LEU A 392 7.79 -10.25 -17.01
C LEU A 392 7.02 -9.79 -15.77
N LEU A 393 5.84 -10.38 -15.51
CA LEU A 393 5.07 -10.11 -14.29
C LEU A 393 5.84 -10.56 -13.04
N GLY A 394 6.41 -11.78 -13.04
CA GLY A 394 7.21 -12.27 -11.93
C GLY A 394 8.44 -11.40 -11.67
N LEU A 395 9.16 -11.03 -12.73
CA LEU A 395 10.32 -10.15 -12.63
C LEU A 395 9.94 -8.74 -12.13
N TRP A 396 8.83 -8.19 -12.59
CA TRP A 396 8.34 -6.88 -12.13
C TRP A 396 7.88 -6.90 -10.66
N LEU A 397 7.31 -8.01 -10.17
CA LEU A 397 6.85 -8.15 -8.79
C LEU A 397 7.99 -8.38 -7.79
N PHE A 398 9.02 -9.16 -8.15
CA PHE A 398 10.07 -9.59 -7.22
C PHE A 398 11.44 -8.93 -7.48
N GLY A 399 11.77 -8.65 -8.74
CA GLY A 399 13.04 -8.05 -9.14
C GLY A 399 13.38 -6.75 -8.42
N PRO A 400 12.48 -5.73 -8.40
CA PRO A 400 12.78 -4.44 -7.77
C PRO A 400 13.03 -4.52 -6.27
N TYR A 401 12.44 -5.51 -5.59
CA TYR A 401 12.66 -5.73 -4.15
C TYR A 401 14.07 -6.27 -3.90
N VAL A 402 14.47 -7.29 -4.66
CA VAL A 402 15.82 -7.89 -4.57
C VAL A 402 16.89 -6.88 -4.99
N GLU A 403 16.65 -6.12 -6.06
CA GLU A 403 17.57 -5.10 -6.55
C GLU A 403 17.80 -3.98 -5.55
N ARG A 404 16.76 -3.51 -4.84
CA ARG A 404 16.95 -2.50 -3.78
C ARG A 404 17.67 -3.07 -2.55
N ALA A 405 17.37 -4.31 -2.19
CA ALA A 405 18.01 -4.95 -1.04
C ALA A 405 19.52 -5.18 -1.25
N PHE A 406 19.92 -5.53 -2.49
CA PHE A 406 21.30 -5.92 -2.80
C PHE A 406 22.09 -4.90 -3.63
N GLY A 407 21.41 -3.96 -4.30
CA GLY A 407 21.97 -3.12 -5.35
C GLY A 407 22.13 -3.88 -6.69
N PHE A 408 22.38 -3.12 -7.76
CA PHE A 408 22.49 -3.62 -9.14
C PHE A 408 23.41 -4.85 -9.28
N GLY A 409 24.68 -4.74 -8.89
CA GLY A 409 25.68 -5.78 -9.15
C GLY A 409 25.43 -7.10 -8.40
N ARG A 410 24.94 -7.04 -7.16
CA ARG A 410 24.66 -8.26 -6.38
C ARG A 410 23.34 -8.90 -6.77
N ALA A 411 22.33 -8.11 -7.12
CA ALA A 411 21.09 -8.64 -7.68
C ALA A 411 21.34 -9.32 -9.04
N LEU A 412 22.26 -8.79 -9.84
CA LEU A 412 22.74 -9.42 -11.08
C LEU A 412 23.35 -10.80 -10.80
N VAL A 413 24.22 -10.90 -9.79
CA VAL A 413 24.81 -12.17 -9.35
C VAL A 413 23.73 -13.16 -8.92
N VAL A 414 22.77 -12.74 -8.09
CA VAL A 414 21.65 -13.61 -7.67
C VAL A 414 20.87 -14.12 -8.89
N TYR A 415 20.49 -13.22 -9.80
CA TYR A 415 19.71 -13.58 -11.00
C TYR A 415 20.44 -14.61 -11.86
N PHE A 416 21.70 -14.35 -12.24
CA PHE A 416 22.44 -15.24 -13.13
C PHE A 416 22.89 -16.53 -12.45
N THR A 417 23.27 -16.51 -11.17
CA THR A 417 23.61 -17.76 -10.44
C THR A 417 22.39 -18.66 -10.31
N SER A 418 21.20 -18.10 -10.09
CA SER A 418 19.97 -18.87 -10.10
C SER A 418 19.59 -19.40 -11.48
N GLY A 419 19.62 -18.58 -12.52
CA GLY A 419 19.25 -19.00 -13.87
C GLY A 419 20.23 -20.01 -14.47
N VAL A 420 21.47 -19.57 -14.68
CA VAL A 420 22.53 -20.39 -15.30
C VAL A 420 22.87 -21.59 -14.43
N GLY A 421 22.94 -21.40 -13.11
CA GLY A 421 23.21 -22.50 -12.18
C GLY A 421 22.10 -23.54 -12.15
N ALA A 422 20.83 -23.14 -12.21
CA ALA A 422 19.72 -24.09 -12.30
C ALA A 422 19.74 -24.86 -13.61
N MET A 423 20.03 -24.19 -14.74
CA MET A 423 20.19 -24.84 -16.05
C MET A 423 21.33 -25.86 -16.04
N LEU A 424 22.47 -25.52 -15.42
CA LEU A 424 23.60 -26.45 -15.27
C LEU A 424 23.23 -27.66 -14.42
N LEU A 425 22.64 -27.44 -13.24
CA LEU A 425 22.22 -28.53 -12.36
C LEU A 425 21.13 -29.39 -13.02
N PHE A 426 20.22 -28.78 -13.77
CA PHE A 426 19.23 -29.51 -14.55
C PHE A 426 19.89 -30.43 -15.56
N VAL A 427 20.86 -29.95 -16.36
CA VAL A 427 21.62 -30.78 -17.31
C VAL A 427 22.31 -31.95 -16.60
N LEU A 428 22.98 -31.71 -15.47
CA LEU A 428 23.66 -32.77 -14.72
C LEU A 428 22.69 -33.86 -14.24
N LEU A 429 21.52 -33.47 -13.72
CA LEU A 429 20.50 -34.42 -13.29
C LEU A 429 19.85 -35.15 -14.48
N ALA A 430 19.60 -34.45 -15.57
CA ALA A 430 19.05 -35.02 -16.80
C ALA A 430 19.95 -36.12 -17.37
N LEU A 431 21.27 -35.92 -17.36
CA LEU A 431 22.24 -36.94 -17.78
C LEU A 431 22.24 -38.16 -16.85
N GLN A 432 22.11 -37.92 -15.54
CA GLN A 432 22.09 -38.97 -14.52
C GLN A 432 20.83 -39.86 -14.60
N PHE A 433 19.68 -39.27 -14.92
CA PHE A 433 18.39 -39.96 -14.98
C PHE A 433 17.96 -40.34 -16.41
N GLY A 434 18.78 -40.07 -17.42
CA GLY A 434 18.56 -40.50 -18.81
C GLY A 434 17.69 -39.57 -19.66
N ASP A 435 17.30 -38.39 -19.18
CA ASP A 435 16.46 -37.42 -19.89
C ASP A 435 17.29 -36.45 -20.75
N ARG A 436 18.01 -36.98 -21.75
CA ARG A 436 19.05 -36.23 -22.48
C ARG A 436 18.52 -35.21 -23.50
N ASP A 437 17.25 -35.33 -23.90
CA ASP A 437 16.66 -34.55 -24.99
C ASP A 437 15.51 -33.64 -24.53
N SER A 438 15.42 -33.40 -23.22
CA SER A 438 14.52 -32.38 -22.65
C SER A 438 14.82 -31.00 -23.23
N PHE A 439 13.74 -30.25 -23.53
CA PHE A 439 13.80 -28.96 -24.21
C PHE A 439 13.38 -27.83 -23.26
N LEU A 440 14.32 -26.97 -22.88
CA LEU A 440 14.09 -25.92 -21.88
C LEU A 440 14.34 -24.52 -22.44
N VAL A 441 13.42 -23.60 -22.11
CA VAL A 441 13.51 -22.16 -22.34
C VAL A 441 12.84 -21.41 -21.18
N GLY A 442 13.25 -20.18 -20.93
CA GLY A 442 12.56 -19.26 -20.03
C GLY A 442 13.43 -18.67 -18.93
N ALA A 443 13.14 -17.42 -18.58
CA ALA A 443 13.76 -16.71 -17.46
C ALA A 443 13.30 -17.21 -16.07
N SER A 444 12.38 -18.18 -16.04
CA SER A 444 11.61 -18.53 -14.85
C SER A 444 12.47 -19.08 -13.72
N ALA A 445 13.54 -19.84 -14.00
CA ALA A 445 14.48 -20.30 -12.98
C ALA A 445 15.21 -19.14 -12.28
N ALA A 446 15.65 -18.13 -13.05
CA ALA A 446 16.27 -16.92 -12.50
C ALA A 446 15.27 -16.10 -11.67
N ILE A 447 14.02 -16.01 -12.12
CA ILE A 447 12.93 -15.34 -11.37
C ILE A 447 12.62 -16.09 -10.08
N MET A 448 12.53 -17.41 -10.10
CA MET A 448 12.41 -18.23 -8.89
C MET A 448 13.60 -18.01 -7.95
N GLY A 449 14.78 -17.76 -8.50
CA GLY A 449 15.93 -17.24 -7.77
C GLY A 449 15.67 -15.93 -7.01
N THR A 450 15.07 -14.94 -7.66
CA THR A 450 14.68 -13.67 -6.99
C THR A 450 13.63 -13.89 -5.90
N ILE A 451 12.75 -14.88 -6.06
CA ILE A 451 11.79 -15.29 -5.02
C ILE A 451 12.54 -15.95 -3.85
N GLY A 452 13.52 -16.80 -4.12
CA GLY A 452 14.38 -17.41 -3.10
C GLY A 452 15.20 -16.39 -2.33
N ALA A 453 15.72 -15.37 -3.03
CA ALA A 453 16.39 -14.23 -2.43
C ALA A 453 15.46 -13.44 -1.51
N THR A 454 14.22 -13.21 -1.94
CA THR A 454 13.17 -12.58 -1.15
C THR A 454 12.89 -13.38 0.13
N VAL A 455 12.82 -14.71 0.04
CA VAL A 455 12.69 -15.60 1.22
C VAL A 455 13.88 -15.42 2.17
N ALA A 456 15.11 -15.40 1.68
CA ALA A 456 16.30 -15.22 2.51
C ALA A 456 16.28 -13.89 3.29
N ILE A 457 15.91 -12.80 2.61
CA ILE A 457 15.78 -11.46 3.21
C ILE A 457 14.69 -11.47 4.29
N LEU A 458 13.51 -11.98 3.98
CA LEU A 458 12.36 -11.96 4.89
C LEU A 458 12.55 -12.92 6.08
N TRP A 459 13.19 -14.07 5.85
CA TRP A 459 13.56 -15.01 6.90
C TRP A 459 14.53 -14.37 7.89
N ARG A 460 15.58 -13.69 7.40
CA ARG A 460 16.51 -12.93 8.25
C ARG A 460 15.76 -11.85 9.04
N GLY A 461 14.91 -11.06 8.38
CA GLY A 461 14.13 -10.01 9.03
C GLY A 461 13.18 -10.55 10.12
N TRP A 462 12.57 -11.72 9.88
CA TRP A 462 11.71 -12.36 10.87
C TRP A 462 12.51 -12.94 12.05
N ARG A 463 13.64 -13.61 11.80
CA ARG A 463 14.40 -14.33 12.82
C ARG A 463 15.35 -13.44 13.62
N ARG A 464 16.07 -12.54 12.94
CA ARG A 464 17.09 -11.66 13.52
C ARG A 464 16.47 -10.35 14.00
N ASP A 465 15.76 -9.64 13.13
CA ASP A 465 15.18 -8.33 13.47
C ASP A 465 13.84 -8.46 14.24
N LYS A 466 13.36 -9.70 14.45
CA LYS A 466 12.06 -10.01 15.06
C LYS A 466 10.88 -9.27 14.40
N SER A 467 11.03 -8.93 13.12
CA SER A 467 10.03 -8.15 12.40
C SER A 467 8.78 -8.98 12.16
N ARG A 468 7.66 -8.53 12.73
CA ARG A 468 6.34 -9.13 12.50
C ARG A 468 5.90 -8.95 11.05
N LEU A 469 6.27 -7.82 10.43
CA LEU A 469 5.97 -7.53 9.03
C LEU A 469 6.72 -8.50 8.10
N ALA A 470 8.02 -8.70 8.33
CA ALA A 470 8.80 -9.67 7.57
C ALA A 470 8.20 -11.07 7.66
N GLY A 471 7.80 -11.52 8.86
CA GLY A 471 7.13 -12.81 9.04
C GLY A 471 5.78 -12.92 8.32
N LYS A 472 4.98 -11.84 8.25
CA LYS A 472 3.74 -11.82 7.47
C LYS A 472 4.01 -11.93 5.97
N ARG A 473 4.97 -11.16 5.45
CA ARG A 473 5.37 -11.19 4.03
C ARG A 473 5.97 -12.54 3.66
N LEU A 474 6.78 -13.14 4.54
CA LEU A 474 7.34 -14.46 4.34
C LEU A 474 6.25 -15.51 4.13
N ARG A 475 5.20 -15.53 4.97
CA ARG A 475 4.06 -16.45 4.79
C ARG A 475 3.37 -16.26 3.44
N LEU A 476 3.19 -15.02 3.00
CA LEU A 476 2.63 -14.73 1.67
C LEU A 476 3.52 -15.27 0.55
N VAL A 477 4.83 -15.04 0.63
CA VAL A 477 5.80 -15.55 -0.36
C VAL A 477 5.81 -17.08 -0.36
N CYS A 478 5.80 -17.73 0.81
CA CYS A 478 5.71 -19.19 0.91
C CYS A 478 4.40 -19.73 0.30
N PHE A 479 3.28 -19.03 0.48
CA PHE A 479 2.02 -19.38 -0.18
C PHE A 479 2.13 -19.27 -1.71
N ILE A 480 2.74 -18.20 -2.23
CA ILE A 480 2.99 -18.02 -3.67
C ILE A 480 3.87 -19.13 -4.21
N ILE A 481 4.96 -19.49 -3.50
CA ILE A 481 5.83 -20.61 -3.87
C ILE A 481 5.02 -21.90 -3.91
N GLY A 482 4.21 -22.20 -2.88
CA GLY A 482 3.39 -23.41 -2.86
C GLY A 482 2.40 -23.47 -4.03
N ALA A 483 1.75 -22.35 -4.35
CA ALA A 483 0.86 -22.26 -5.51
C ALA A 483 1.60 -22.45 -6.84
N GLN A 484 2.81 -21.87 -6.98
CA GLN A 484 3.67 -22.06 -8.15
C GLN A 484 4.10 -23.52 -8.30
N MET A 485 4.58 -24.17 -7.24
CA MET A 485 4.99 -25.57 -7.28
C MET A 485 3.84 -26.50 -7.67
N LEU A 486 2.62 -26.22 -7.18
CA LEU A 486 1.43 -26.97 -7.58
C LEU A 486 1.09 -26.78 -9.05
N PHE A 487 1.21 -25.54 -9.56
CA PHE A 487 1.03 -25.24 -10.97
C PHE A 487 2.08 -25.95 -11.84
N ASP A 488 3.35 -25.96 -11.42
CA ASP A 488 4.44 -26.63 -12.14
C ASP A 488 4.20 -28.14 -12.29
N ILE A 489 3.63 -28.78 -11.26
CA ILE A 489 3.25 -30.20 -11.30
C ILE A 489 2.02 -30.43 -12.19
N ALA A 490 1.05 -29.52 -12.16
CA ALA A 490 -0.20 -29.64 -12.91
C ALA A 490 -0.06 -29.36 -14.42
N VAL A 491 0.99 -28.64 -14.83
CA VAL A 491 1.21 -28.23 -16.23
C VAL A 491 2.49 -28.89 -16.76
N PRO A 492 2.40 -29.99 -17.53
CA PRO A 492 3.57 -30.77 -17.98
C PRO A 492 4.62 -29.99 -18.77
N GLN A 493 4.25 -28.85 -19.36
CA GLN A 493 5.14 -27.99 -20.13
C GLN A 493 6.04 -27.10 -19.25
N VAL A 494 5.85 -27.12 -17.93
CA VAL A 494 6.58 -26.26 -16.97
C VAL A 494 7.59 -27.10 -16.18
N SER A 495 8.83 -26.62 -16.10
CA SER A 495 9.90 -27.36 -15.41
C SER A 495 9.87 -27.12 -13.89
N PHE A 496 9.19 -28.01 -13.17
CA PHE A 496 9.24 -28.04 -11.70
C PHE A 496 10.68 -28.06 -11.17
N LEU A 497 11.53 -28.93 -11.74
CA LEU A 497 12.90 -29.09 -11.30
C LEU A 497 13.72 -27.81 -11.53
N GLY A 498 13.58 -27.16 -12.69
CA GLY A 498 14.25 -25.89 -12.98
C GLY A 498 13.86 -24.78 -11.99
N HIS A 499 12.56 -24.68 -11.68
CA HIS A 499 12.06 -23.71 -10.70
C HIS A 499 12.56 -23.97 -9.27
N LEU A 500 12.54 -25.23 -8.84
CA LEU A 500 13.03 -25.63 -7.52
C LEU A 500 14.53 -25.32 -7.36
N LEU A 501 15.35 -25.68 -8.35
CA LEU A 501 16.79 -25.40 -8.35
C LEU A 501 17.07 -23.90 -8.35
N GLY A 502 16.36 -23.13 -9.18
CA GLY A 502 16.47 -21.67 -9.21
C GLY A 502 16.16 -21.04 -7.86
N LEU A 503 15.05 -21.45 -7.23
CA LEU A 503 14.64 -21.03 -5.89
C LEU A 503 15.72 -21.31 -4.83
N MET A 504 16.25 -22.54 -4.82
CA MET A 504 17.28 -22.95 -3.85
C MET A 504 18.58 -22.15 -4.04
N LEU A 505 19.07 -22.04 -5.28
CA LEU A 505 20.28 -21.28 -5.59
C LEU A 505 20.13 -19.81 -5.22
N GLY A 506 18.97 -19.22 -5.48
CA GLY A 506 18.68 -17.82 -5.13
C GLY A 506 18.65 -17.60 -3.62
N TYR A 507 18.06 -18.54 -2.87
CA TYR A 507 18.04 -18.50 -1.41
C TYR A 507 19.45 -18.60 -0.81
N PHE A 508 20.24 -19.60 -1.21
CA PHE A 508 21.57 -19.82 -0.62
C PHE A 508 22.58 -18.75 -1.03
N SER A 509 22.61 -18.33 -2.30
CA SER A 509 23.47 -17.22 -2.75
C SER A 509 23.15 -15.93 -2.00
N SER A 510 21.86 -15.66 -1.76
CA SER A 510 21.42 -14.49 -0.99
C SER A 510 21.83 -14.56 0.47
N LEU A 511 21.77 -15.73 1.12
CA LEU A 511 22.27 -15.88 2.49
C LEU A 511 23.77 -15.57 2.61
N LEU A 512 24.57 -16.00 1.63
CA LEU A 512 26.01 -15.70 1.58
C LEU A 512 26.26 -14.20 1.43
N LEU A 513 25.52 -13.53 0.53
CA LEU A 513 25.62 -12.08 0.32
C LEU A 513 25.15 -11.29 1.55
N LEU A 514 24.12 -11.76 2.24
CA LEU A 514 23.61 -11.13 3.46
C LEU A 514 24.58 -11.24 4.65
N ARG A 515 25.44 -12.26 4.70
CA ARG A 515 26.42 -12.43 5.80
C ARG A 515 27.44 -11.28 5.86
N ARG A 516 27.72 -10.64 4.72
CA ARG A 516 28.75 -9.59 4.59
C ARG A 516 28.18 -8.16 4.51
N TRP A 517 26.87 -7.97 4.68
CA TRP A 517 26.25 -6.67 4.39
C TRP A 517 25.01 -6.37 5.26
N GLU A 518 24.88 -5.10 5.65
CA GLU A 518 23.68 -4.51 6.26
C GLU A 518 22.83 -3.85 5.17
N PHE A 519 21.50 -3.91 5.29
CA PHE A 519 20.56 -3.37 4.29
C PHE A 519 20.93 -1.93 3.92
N ARG A 520 21.16 -1.64 2.63
CA ARG A 520 21.52 -0.30 2.17
C ARG A 520 20.31 0.61 2.41
N ASP A 521 20.41 1.54 3.35
CA ASP A 521 19.38 2.55 3.60
C ASP A 521 19.53 3.59 2.47
N ASP A 522 18.42 4.07 1.89
CA ASP A 522 18.41 5.07 0.79
C ASP A 522 18.94 6.46 1.23
N ARG A 523 19.78 6.54 2.28
CA ARG A 523 20.39 7.76 2.82
C ARG A 523 21.70 8.15 2.13
N GLU A 524 22.24 7.32 1.26
CA GLU A 524 23.54 7.51 0.59
C GLU A 524 23.41 7.71 -0.92
N GLY A 525 22.33 8.35 -1.38
CA GLY A 525 22.12 8.72 -2.78
C GLY A 525 21.99 10.22 -2.96
#